data_AF-A0A2W4RCD5-F1
#
_entry.id   AF-A0A2W4RCD5-F1
#
_cell.length_a   1.000
_cell.length_b   1.000
_cell.length_c   1.000
_cell.angle_alpha   90.00
_cell.angle_beta   90.00
_cell.angle_gamma   90.00
#
_symmetry.space_group_name_H-M   'P 1'
#
loop_
_entity.id
_entity.type
_entity.pdbx_description
1 polymer ?
#
loop_
_entity_poly.entity_id
_entity_poly.type
_entity_poly.pdbx_seq_one_letter_code
_entity_poly.pdbx_strand_id
1 'polypeptide(L)'
;MTVLGLLSLIGRILFLYTLGVVCLQALRRRDPSRFDIVPLILLLGVWLLPWGPFPLPLALRHTLMALLPLSTLLIVRHFRIVPTQVPILGWLVPTLVVVGAVVWGLQVMDVTRWAIPTYLGLGVGAVTFVLASEALRAEGVQNRRIGFAAAAMAILLTSFLASTVARFAPVSVRIAAFSLNVTLATTANFFLFLAFAPPRFVVARWRRAHQASYLAAMAEREPEERGLTAAQDLLDAARRCVGGGLIVVARPRMDGSERLVIRACSERELVGNSFVCDDLLARVYDHAVPASGRAQDCGPLGSLLARYGRFVLVAPIRASART
;
A
#
# COMPACT_ATOMS: atom_id res chain seq x y z
N MET A 1 -13.82 -30.58 13.29
CA MET A 1 -12.97 -29.43 12.91
C MET A 1 -12.92 -28.47 14.09
N THR A 2 -11.74 -28.15 14.64
CA THR A 2 -11.64 -27.28 15.83
C THR A 2 -11.80 -25.80 15.46
N VAL A 3 -12.25 -24.97 16.40
CA VAL A 3 -12.40 -23.50 16.20
C VAL A 3 -11.09 -22.87 15.73
N LEU A 4 -9.96 -23.31 16.30
CA LEU A 4 -8.62 -22.88 15.90
C LEU A 4 -8.28 -23.27 14.44
N GLY A 5 -8.72 -24.45 14.01
CA GLY A 5 -8.55 -24.92 12.64
C GLY A 5 -9.33 -24.09 11.62
N LEU A 6 -10.58 -23.70 11.96
CA LEU A 6 -11.39 -22.80 11.14
C LEU A 6 -10.76 -21.40 11.04
N LEU A 7 -10.30 -20.82 12.15
CA LEU A 7 -9.61 -19.52 12.17
C LEU A 7 -8.33 -19.52 11.33
N SER A 8 -7.53 -20.59 11.43
CA SER A 8 -6.35 -20.78 10.59
C SER A 8 -6.73 -20.88 9.12
N LEU A 9 -7.80 -21.62 8.78
CA LEU A 9 -8.26 -21.77 7.40
C LEU A 9 -8.69 -20.41 6.81
N ILE A 10 -9.49 -19.64 7.55
CA ILE A 10 -9.93 -18.30 7.16
C ILE A 10 -8.73 -17.38 6.92
N GLY A 11 -7.75 -17.36 7.85
CA GLY A 11 -6.53 -16.57 7.71
C GLY A 11 -5.74 -16.91 6.44
N ARG A 12 -5.63 -18.21 6.12
CA ARG A 12 -4.93 -18.67 4.89
C ARG A 12 -5.67 -18.27 3.63
N ILE A 13 -7.00 -18.41 3.60
CA ILE A 13 -7.81 -18.01 2.44
C ILE A 13 -7.65 -16.50 2.20
N LEU A 14 -7.72 -15.68 3.26
CA LEU A 14 -7.51 -14.24 3.16
C LEU A 14 -6.11 -13.88 2.66
N PHE A 15 -5.08 -14.57 3.16
CA PHE A 15 -3.71 -14.38 2.73
C PHE A 15 -3.52 -14.71 1.25
N LEU A 16 -3.96 -15.90 0.81
CA LEU A 16 -3.86 -16.34 -0.58
C LEU A 16 -4.65 -15.43 -1.53
N TYR A 17 -5.84 -14.98 -1.11
CA TYR A 17 -6.62 -14.02 -1.88
C TYR A 17 -5.86 -12.70 -2.02
N THR A 18 -5.29 -12.17 -0.94
CA THR A 18 -4.51 -10.93 -0.95
C THR A 18 -3.29 -11.05 -1.86
N LEU A 19 -2.53 -12.14 -1.75
CA LEU A 19 -1.40 -12.44 -2.63
C LEU A 19 -1.82 -12.51 -4.10
N GLY A 20 -2.88 -13.27 -4.41
CA GLY A 20 -3.40 -13.41 -5.76
C GLY A 20 -3.84 -12.08 -6.37
N VAL A 21 -4.54 -11.25 -5.61
CA VAL A 21 -4.98 -9.92 -6.06
C VAL A 21 -3.77 -9.00 -6.30
N VAL A 22 -2.79 -8.97 -5.40
CA VAL A 22 -1.61 -8.11 -5.54
C VAL A 22 -0.75 -8.56 -6.73
N CYS A 23 -0.51 -9.86 -6.89
CA CYS A 23 0.21 -10.41 -8.05
C CYS A 23 -0.52 -10.11 -9.37
N LEU A 24 -1.84 -10.33 -9.42
CA LEU A 24 -2.65 -10.03 -10.61
C LEU A 24 -2.61 -8.53 -10.95
N GLN A 25 -2.64 -7.68 -9.93
CA GLN A 25 -2.53 -6.23 -10.12
C GLN A 25 -1.14 -5.80 -10.58
N ALA A 26 -0.06 -6.37 -10.04
CA ALA A 26 1.30 -6.12 -10.49
C ALA A 26 1.49 -6.54 -11.95
N LEU A 27 1.04 -7.75 -12.31
CA LEU A 27 1.11 -8.28 -13.67
C LEU A 27 0.29 -7.46 -14.68
N ARG A 28 -0.94 -7.07 -14.31
CA ARG A 28 -1.84 -6.34 -15.22
C ARG A 28 -1.52 -4.85 -15.37
N ARG A 29 -1.08 -4.18 -14.30
CA ARG A 29 -0.88 -2.73 -14.31
C ARG A 29 0.56 -2.30 -14.59
N ARG A 30 1.54 -3.20 -14.49
CA ARG A 30 2.98 -2.91 -14.64
C ARG A 30 3.45 -1.68 -13.82
N ASP A 31 2.79 -1.40 -12.70
CA ASP A 31 3.21 -0.32 -11.80
C ASP A 31 4.49 -0.75 -11.08
N PRO A 32 5.63 -0.06 -11.24
CA PRO A 32 6.90 -0.42 -10.59
C PRO A 32 6.76 -0.46 -9.06
N SER A 33 5.94 0.44 -8.48
CA SER A 33 5.65 0.46 -7.03
C SER A 33 4.92 -0.78 -6.51
N ARG A 34 4.19 -1.50 -7.37
CA ARG A 34 3.50 -2.75 -6.97
C ARG A 34 4.42 -3.96 -7.04
N PHE A 35 5.45 -3.92 -7.89
CA PHE A 35 6.48 -4.97 -7.93
C PHE A 35 7.29 -5.03 -6.63
N ASP A 36 7.46 -3.91 -5.93
CA ASP A 36 8.16 -3.87 -4.64
C ASP A 36 7.32 -4.45 -3.48
N ILE A 37 5.99 -4.46 -3.59
CA ILE A 37 5.07 -4.98 -2.55
C ILE A 37 4.93 -6.51 -2.64
N VAL A 38 5.00 -7.08 -3.84
CA VAL A 38 4.92 -8.54 -4.08
C VAL A 38 5.93 -9.36 -3.27
N PRO A 39 7.24 -9.04 -3.24
CA PRO A 39 8.21 -9.80 -2.46
C PRO A 39 7.94 -9.71 -0.96
N LEU A 40 7.46 -8.58 -0.44
CA LEU A 40 7.05 -8.49 0.97
C LEU A 40 5.94 -9.49 1.29
N ILE A 41 4.87 -9.50 0.49
CA ILE A 41 3.72 -10.39 0.74
C ILE A 41 4.13 -11.85 0.58
N LEU A 42 4.95 -12.18 -0.43
CA LEU A 42 5.51 -13.53 -0.60
C LEU A 42 6.33 -13.98 0.62
N LEU A 43 7.21 -13.13 1.14
CA LEU A 43 8.03 -13.43 2.31
C LEU A 43 7.21 -13.51 3.61
N LEU A 44 6.17 -12.67 3.75
CA LEU A 44 5.17 -12.82 4.82
C LEU A 44 4.44 -14.16 4.72
N GLY A 45 4.21 -14.67 3.51
CA GLY A 45 3.64 -16.01 3.28
C GLY A 45 4.51 -17.13 3.84
N VAL A 46 5.84 -17.00 3.76
CA VAL A 46 6.78 -17.95 4.37
C VAL A 46 6.65 -17.99 5.89
N TRP A 47 6.28 -16.87 6.50
CA TRP A 47 6.05 -16.77 7.94
C TRP A 47 4.65 -17.24 8.35
N LEU A 48 3.62 -16.93 7.56
CA LEU A 48 2.21 -17.10 7.92
C LEU A 48 1.61 -18.45 7.50
N LEU A 49 2.16 -19.11 6.49
CA LEU A 49 1.71 -20.44 6.08
C LEU A 49 2.46 -21.52 6.88
N PRO A 50 1.75 -22.40 7.61
CA PRO A 50 2.36 -23.61 8.11
C PRO A 50 2.58 -24.55 6.91
N TRP A 51 3.83 -24.63 6.48
CA TRP A 51 4.33 -25.60 5.51
C TRP A 51 4.01 -26.99 6.08
N GLY A 52 3.05 -27.69 5.48
CA GLY A 52 2.56 -29.00 5.94
C GLY A 52 3.59 -30.12 5.72
N PRO A 53 3.25 -31.22 5.01
CA PRO A 53 4.15 -32.37 4.81
C PRO A 53 5.38 -32.06 3.93
N PHE A 54 5.44 -30.86 3.34
CA PHE A 54 6.61 -30.34 2.65
C PHE A 54 7.30 -29.28 3.53
N PRO A 55 8.04 -29.68 4.57
CA PRO A 55 8.84 -28.74 5.32
C PRO A 55 9.86 -28.14 4.36
N LEU A 56 9.85 -26.81 4.18
CA LEU A 56 11.03 -26.16 3.63
C LEU A 56 12.22 -26.58 4.47
N PRO A 57 13.39 -26.83 3.86
CA PRO A 57 14.64 -26.95 4.59
C PRO A 57 14.71 -25.80 5.59
N LEU A 58 14.97 -26.12 6.86
CA LEU A 58 14.92 -25.13 7.94
C LEU A 58 15.80 -23.92 7.59
N ALA A 59 16.96 -24.16 6.98
CA ALA A 59 17.85 -23.14 6.42
C ALA A 59 17.13 -22.22 5.42
N LEU A 60 16.47 -22.76 4.39
CA LEU A 60 15.73 -21.99 3.39
C LEU A 60 14.63 -21.11 4.02
N ARG A 61 13.91 -21.62 5.02
CA ARG A 61 12.93 -20.83 5.78
C ARG A 61 13.59 -19.66 6.51
N HIS A 62 14.73 -19.90 7.17
CA HIS A 62 15.48 -18.84 7.86
C HIS A 62 16.05 -17.81 6.89
N THR A 63 16.53 -18.24 5.73
CA THR A 63 17.02 -17.36 4.66
C THR A 63 15.91 -16.46 4.14
N LEU A 64 14.75 -17.03 3.83
CA LEU A 64 13.57 -16.27 3.38
C LEU A 64 13.11 -15.29 4.46
N MET A 65 13.11 -15.70 5.72
CA MET A 65 12.81 -14.80 6.84
C MET A 65 13.84 -13.67 6.98
N ALA A 66 15.13 -13.94 6.76
CA ALA A 66 16.19 -12.94 6.76
C ALA A 66 16.11 -11.97 5.56
N LEU A 67 15.42 -12.33 4.48
CA LEU A 67 15.13 -11.43 3.36
C LEU A 67 13.96 -10.49 3.64
N LEU A 68 13.15 -10.75 4.68
CA LEU A 68 11.95 -9.97 4.96
C LEU A 68 12.29 -8.50 5.26
N PRO A 69 13.29 -8.16 6.09
CA PRO A 69 13.72 -6.76 6.30
C PRO A 69 14.21 -6.07 5.01
N LEU A 70 14.85 -6.79 4.09
CA LEU A 70 15.27 -6.24 2.79
C LEU A 70 14.07 -5.89 1.91
N SER A 71 13.08 -6.78 1.82
CA SER A 71 11.85 -6.50 1.07
C SER A 71 11.10 -5.29 1.62
N THR A 72 11.21 -5.07 2.93
CA THR A 72 10.58 -3.91 3.56
C THR A 72 11.30 -2.59 3.28
N LEU A 73 12.62 -2.62 3.09
CA LEU A 73 13.39 -1.44 2.65
C LEU A 73 12.97 -0.97 1.26
N LEU A 74 12.54 -1.87 0.37
CA LEU A 74 11.97 -1.50 -0.93
C LEU A 74 10.69 -0.68 -0.78
N ILE A 75 9.84 -1.03 0.18
CA ILE A 75 8.61 -0.29 0.48
C ILE A 75 8.93 1.05 1.12
N VAL A 76 9.88 1.11 2.06
CA VAL A 76 10.33 2.37 2.67
C VAL A 76 10.93 3.30 1.61
N ARG A 77 11.64 2.77 0.61
CA ARG A 77 12.19 3.55 -0.51
C ARG A 77 11.12 4.25 -1.35
N HIS A 78 9.88 3.75 -1.33
CA HIS A 78 8.75 4.41 -1.98
C HIS A 78 8.27 5.66 -1.23
N PHE A 79 8.51 5.73 0.09
CA PHE A 79 8.07 6.83 0.93
C PHE A 79 9.20 7.79 1.33
N ARG A 80 10.47 7.33 1.34
CA ARG A 80 11.65 8.14 1.68
C ARG A 80 12.88 7.74 0.88
N ILE A 81 13.78 8.68 0.68
CA ILE A 81 15.09 8.42 0.08
C ILE A 81 15.90 7.58 1.08
N VAL A 82 16.10 6.31 0.76
CA VAL A 82 16.98 5.41 1.53
C VAL A 82 18.40 5.55 0.96
N PRO A 83 19.42 5.82 1.79
CA PRO A 83 20.81 5.86 1.34
C PRO A 83 21.20 4.54 0.68
N THR A 84 21.90 4.60 -0.45
CA THR A 84 22.28 3.41 -1.25
C THR A 84 23.11 2.37 -0.49
N GLN A 85 23.73 2.75 0.63
CA GLN A 85 24.53 1.87 1.49
C GLN A 85 23.69 0.94 2.38
N VAL A 86 22.46 1.34 2.76
CA VAL A 86 21.58 0.58 3.65
C VAL A 86 21.11 -0.77 3.05
N PRO A 87 20.67 -0.86 1.78
CA PRO A 87 20.33 -2.15 1.19
C PRO A 87 21.55 -3.08 1.06
N ILE A 88 22.76 -2.56 0.84
CA ILE A 88 24.01 -3.35 0.76
C ILE A 88 24.32 -4.01 2.11
N LEU A 89 24.22 -3.24 3.21
CA LEU A 89 24.32 -3.76 4.57
C LEU A 89 23.19 -4.74 4.94
N GLY A 90 21.99 -4.52 4.40
CA GLY A 90 20.85 -5.42 4.60
C GLY A 90 21.05 -6.81 3.97
N TRP A 91 21.87 -6.94 2.92
CA TRP A 91 22.22 -8.22 2.29
C TRP A 91 23.26 -9.01 3.08
N LEU A 92 24.10 -8.35 3.89
CA LEU A 92 25.13 -9.04 4.67
C LEU A 92 24.53 -10.09 5.62
N VAL A 93 23.41 -9.78 6.27
CA VAL A 93 22.78 -10.69 7.26
C VAL A 93 22.23 -11.97 6.62
N PRO A 94 21.35 -11.93 5.59
CA PRO A 94 20.91 -13.16 4.92
C PRO A 94 22.07 -13.92 4.26
N THR A 95 23.08 -13.24 3.71
CA THR A 95 24.27 -13.92 3.16
C THR A 95 25.08 -14.62 4.24
N LEU A 96 25.30 -13.98 5.40
CA LEU A 96 25.96 -14.59 6.56
C LEU A 96 25.18 -15.78 7.11
N VAL A 97 23.84 -15.73 7.12
CA VAL A 97 22.98 -16.85 7.54
C VAL A 97 23.11 -18.03 6.57
N VAL A 98 23.13 -17.77 5.26
CA VAL A 98 23.30 -18.82 4.23
C VAL A 98 24.69 -19.43 4.29
N VAL A 99 25.72 -18.60 4.27
CA VAL A 99 27.12 -19.05 4.35
C VAL A 99 27.35 -19.81 5.65
N GLY A 100 26.84 -19.29 6.78
CA GLY A 100 26.93 -19.97 8.06
C GLY A 100 26.26 -21.34 8.05
N ALA A 101 25.03 -21.43 7.54
CA ALA A 101 24.30 -22.70 7.44
C ALA A 101 25.01 -23.72 6.54
N VAL A 102 25.68 -23.28 5.47
CA VAL A 102 26.42 -24.15 4.53
C VAL A 102 27.75 -24.61 5.11
N VAL A 103 28.51 -23.71 5.75
CA VAL A 103 29.89 -23.97 6.21
C VAL A 103 29.94 -24.76 7.51
N TRP A 104 29.07 -24.45 8.48
CA TRP A 104 29.15 -24.99 9.85
C TRP A 104 27.93 -25.84 10.26
N GLY A 105 26.97 -26.05 9.35
CA GLY A 105 25.82 -26.93 9.58
C GLY A 105 24.97 -26.53 10.80
N LEU A 106 24.48 -27.53 11.55
CA LEU A 106 23.58 -27.32 12.71
C LEU A 106 24.24 -26.64 13.91
N GLN A 107 25.58 -26.58 13.99
CA GLN A 107 26.29 -25.93 15.12
C GLN A 107 26.20 -24.39 15.09
N VAL A 108 25.83 -23.80 13.96
CA VAL A 108 25.51 -22.36 13.84
C VAL A 108 24.23 -21.98 14.59
N MET A 109 23.42 -22.96 14.99
CA MET A 109 22.14 -22.71 15.63
C MET A 109 22.24 -21.93 16.93
N ASP A 110 23.34 -22.01 17.71
CA ASP A 110 23.41 -21.33 19.00
C ASP A 110 23.67 -19.82 18.87
N VAL A 111 24.51 -19.40 17.91
CA VAL A 111 24.75 -17.96 17.63
C VAL A 111 23.60 -17.36 16.81
N THR A 112 23.05 -18.10 15.84
CA THR A 112 21.89 -17.65 15.05
C THR A 112 20.57 -17.68 15.83
N ARG A 113 20.53 -18.37 16.97
CA ARG A 113 19.36 -18.43 17.88
C ARG A 113 18.86 -17.06 18.27
N TRP A 114 19.77 -16.10 18.42
CA TRP A 114 19.47 -14.73 18.84
C TRP A 114 19.65 -13.73 17.71
N ALA A 115 20.67 -13.90 16.86
CA ALA A 115 20.94 -12.95 15.79
C ALA A 115 19.77 -12.84 14.78
N ILE A 116 19.19 -13.98 14.37
CA ILE A 116 18.10 -13.98 13.38
C ILE A 116 16.81 -13.38 13.98
N PRO A 117 16.36 -13.77 15.19
CA PRO A 117 15.20 -13.13 15.79
C PRO A 117 15.36 -11.65 16.07
N THR A 118 16.54 -11.23 16.53
CA THR A 118 16.82 -9.81 16.79
C THR A 118 16.81 -9.01 15.50
N TYR A 119 17.44 -9.51 14.43
CA TYR A 119 17.42 -8.86 13.12
C TYR A 119 16.01 -8.77 12.55
N LEU A 120 15.22 -9.84 12.65
CA LEU A 120 13.85 -9.87 12.16
C LEU A 120 12.92 -8.96 12.97
N GLY A 121 13.05 -8.97 14.31
CA GLY A 121 12.32 -8.09 15.20
C GLY A 121 12.63 -6.61 14.96
N LEU A 122 13.90 -6.26 14.82
CA LEU A 122 14.32 -4.89 14.47
C LEU A 122 13.83 -4.48 13.08
N GLY A 123 13.93 -5.36 12.09
CA GLY A 123 13.46 -5.10 10.73
C GLY A 123 11.95 -4.86 10.68
N VAL A 124 11.15 -5.78 11.22
CA VAL A 124 9.68 -5.61 11.26
C VAL A 124 9.28 -4.41 12.13
N GLY A 125 10.01 -4.15 13.23
CA GLY A 125 9.81 -2.98 14.09
C GLY A 125 10.04 -1.66 13.37
N ALA A 126 11.15 -1.53 12.65
CA ALA A 126 11.45 -0.34 11.84
C ALA A 126 10.36 -0.08 10.79
N VAL A 127 9.86 -1.13 10.16
CA VAL A 127 8.81 -1.03 9.13
C VAL A 127 7.48 -0.63 9.70
N THR A 128 7.12 -1.23 10.84
CA THR A 128 5.93 -0.84 11.61
C THR A 128 6.01 0.64 11.95
N PHE A 129 7.16 1.12 12.42
CA PHE A 129 7.38 2.53 12.74
C PHE A 129 7.27 3.43 11.51
N VAL A 130 7.91 3.09 10.40
CA VAL A 130 7.82 3.88 9.17
C VAL A 130 6.37 3.92 8.68
N LEU A 131 5.70 2.77 8.56
CA LEU A 131 4.30 2.71 8.12
C LEU A 131 3.38 3.48 9.08
N ALA A 132 3.59 3.42 10.39
CA ALA A 132 2.82 4.20 11.36
C ALA A 132 3.07 5.70 11.16
N SER A 133 4.32 6.12 10.98
CA SER A 133 4.66 7.53 10.73
C SER A 133 4.07 8.05 9.42
N GLU A 134 4.03 7.21 8.38
CA GLU A 134 3.42 7.55 7.10
C GLU A 134 1.89 7.48 7.16
N ALA A 135 1.30 6.62 8.01
CA ALA A 135 -0.15 6.63 8.25
C ALA A 135 -0.59 7.93 8.92
N LEU A 136 0.21 8.48 9.85
CA LEU A 136 -0.05 9.77 10.48
C LEU A 136 0.03 10.95 9.50
N ARG A 137 0.87 10.84 8.46
CA ARG A 137 1.03 11.85 7.41
C ARG A 137 0.03 11.69 6.26
N ALA A 138 -0.44 10.47 6.04
CA ALA A 138 -1.39 10.18 5.00
C ALA A 138 -2.79 10.65 5.40
N GLU A 139 -3.60 10.98 4.41
CA GLU A 139 -4.99 11.38 4.60
C GLU A 139 -5.97 10.48 3.82
N GLY A 140 -7.24 10.51 4.21
CA GLY A 140 -8.32 9.82 3.52
C GLY A 140 -8.19 8.31 3.47
N VAL A 141 -8.40 7.74 2.27
CA VAL A 141 -8.40 6.28 2.05
C VAL A 141 -6.99 5.70 2.21
N GLN A 142 -5.97 6.47 1.83
CA GLN A 142 -4.58 6.05 1.92
C GLN A 142 -4.13 5.92 3.39
N ASN A 143 -4.52 6.86 4.25
CA ASN A 143 -4.28 6.76 5.70
C ASN A 143 -4.78 5.42 6.25
N ARG A 144 -6.06 5.10 5.98
CA ARG A 144 -6.66 3.85 6.48
C ARG A 144 -5.92 2.62 5.99
N ARG A 145 -5.54 2.59 4.70
CA ARG A 145 -4.80 1.44 4.12
C ARG A 145 -3.41 1.28 4.73
N ILE A 146 -2.66 2.37 4.87
CA ILE A 146 -1.32 2.36 5.48
C ILE A 146 -1.44 2.03 6.98
N GLY A 147 -2.46 2.57 7.67
CA GLY A 147 -2.75 2.28 9.07
C GLY A 147 -3.08 0.81 9.32
N PHE A 148 -3.88 0.17 8.45
CA PHE A 148 -4.10 -1.28 8.53
C PHE A 148 -2.83 -2.08 8.25
N ALA A 149 -1.98 -1.64 7.31
CA ALA A 149 -0.70 -2.28 7.09
C ALA A 149 0.23 -2.15 8.32
N ALA A 150 0.29 -0.96 8.94
CA ALA A 150 1.06 -0.73 10.15
C ALA A 150 0.54 -1.57 11.32
N ALA A 151 -0.78 -1.64 11.51
CA ALA A 151 -1.40 -2.46 12.55
C ALA A 151 -1.13 -3.97 12.33
N ALA A 152 -1.17 -4.43 11.09
CA ALA A 152 -0.80 -5.81 10.78
C ALA A 152 0.65 -6.11 11.14
N MET A 153 1.60 -5.24 10.75
CA MET A 153 3.02 -5.42 11.07
C MET A 153 3.28 -5.35 12.58
N ALA A 154 2.57 -4.48 13.31
CA ALA A 154 2.63 -4.42 14.76
C ALA A 154 2.15 -5.71 15.43
N ILE A 155 1.02 -6.27 14.98
CA ILE A 155 0.50 -7.55 15.51
C ILE A 155 1.45 -8.70 15.21
N LEU A 156 2.03 -8.72 14.01
CA LEU A 156 3.03 -9.70 13.64
C LEU A 156 4.28 -9.59 14.52
N LEU A 157 4.76 -8.37 14.80
CA LEU A 157 5.86 -8.14 15.72
C LEU A 157 5.54 -8.63 17.14
N THR A 158 4.33 -8.34 17.63
CA THR A 158 3.89 -8.81 18.96
C THR A 158 3.79 -10.33 19.00
N SER A 159 3.24 -10.95 17.96
CA SER A 159 3.19 -12.42 17.80
C SER A 159 4.60 -13.02 17.76
N PHE A 160 5.54 -12.35 17.10
CA PHE A 160 6.95 -12.75 17.05
C PHE A 160 7.63 -12.70 18.43
N LEU A 161 7.47 -11.58 19.15
CA LEU A 161 8.04 -11.39 20.48
C LEU A 161 7.43 -12.39 21.48
N ALA A 162 6.12 -12.55 21.47
CA ALA A 162 5.41 -13.53 22.31
C ALA A 162 5.91 -14.96 22.04
N SER A 163 6.08 -15.33 20.76
CA SER A 163 6.63 -16.63 20.36
C SER A 163 8.07 -16.83 20.83
N THR A 164 8.87 -15.76 20.87
CA THR A 164 10.27 -15.82 21.31
C THR A 164 10.37 -16.00 22.81
N VAL A 165 9.57 -15.26 23.58
CA VAL A 165 9.49 -15.38 25.05
C VAL A 165 8.93 -16.75 25.46
N ALA A 166 7.89 -17.24 24.77
CA ALA A 166 7.28 -18.53 25.08
C ALA A 166 8.22 -19.72 24.94
N ARG A 167 9.34 -19.60 24.19
CA ARG A 167 10.37 -20.65 24.11
C ARG A 167 11.04 -20.96 25.44
N PHE A 168 11.03 -20.01 26.38
CA PHE A 168 11.63 -20.13 27.71
C PHE A 168 10.60 -20.47 28.79
N ALA A 169 9.32 -20.58 28.40
CA ALA A 169 8.23 -20.84 29.31
C ALA A 169 7.90 -22.35 29.41
N PRO A 170 7.26 -22.80 30.50
CA PRO A 170 6.83 -24.19 30.65
C PRO A 170 5.83 -24.62 29.56
N VAL A 171 5.69 -25.93 29.38
CA VAL A 171 4.90 -26.54 28.28
C VAL A 171 3.44 -26.04 28.24
N SER A 172 2.82 -25.82 29.40
CA SER A 172 1.46 -25.26 29.51
C SER A 172 1.35 -23.86 28.87
N VAL A 173 2.33 -22.99 29.12
CA VAL A 173 2.40 -21.64 28.54
C VAL A 173 2.67 -21.70 27.03
N ARG A 174 3.47 -22.67 26.57
CA ARG A 174 3.71 -22.88 25.13
C ARG A 174 2.46 -23.28 24.36
N ILE A 175 1.61 -24.11 24.95
CA ILE A 175 0.32 -24.52 24.36
C ILE A 175 -0.63 -23.30 24.29
N ALA A 176 -0.72 -22.51 25.36
CA ALA A 176 -1.52 -21.29 25.36
C ALA A 176 -1.01 -20.26 24.35
N ALA A 177 0.31 -20.07 24.26
CA ALA A 177 0.95 -19.17 23.29
C ALA A 177 0.70 -19.59 21.84
N PHE A 178 0.59 -20.90 21.57
CA PHE A 178 0.24 -21.39 20.23
C PHE A 178 -1.15 -20.91 19.81
N SER A 179 -2.16 -21.06 20.68
CA SER A 179 -3.53 -20.59 20.40
C SER A 179 -3.59 -19.07 20.22
N LEU A 180 -2.87 -18.32 21.06
CA LEU A 180 -2.75 -16.87 20.93
C LEU A 180 -2.14 -16.46 19.58
N ASN A 181 -1.06 -17.12 19.17
CA ASN A 181 -0.37 -16.83 17.92
C ASN A 181 -1.24 -17.09 16.69
N VAL A 182 -2.05 -18.15 16.69
CA VAL A 182 -2.99 -18.41 15.60
C VAL A 182 -4.00 -17.27 15.48
N THR A 183 -4.56 -16.81 16.60
CA THR A 183 -5.49 -15.67 16.61
C THR A 183 -4.82 -14.40 16.10
N LEU A 184 -3.64 -14.06 16.62
CA LEU A 184 -2.88 -12.87 16.19
C LEU A 184 -2.52 -12.93 14.70
N ALA A 185 -2.08 -14.08 14.20
CA ALA A 185 -1.77 -14.27 12.78
C ALA A 185 -3.00 -14.11 11.89
N THR A 186 -4.16 -14.65 12.30
CA THR A 186 -5.42 -14.47 11.57
C THR A 186 -5.87 -13.00 11.58
N THR A 187 -5.74 -12.31 12.71
CA THR A 187 -6.04 -10.87 12.81
C THR A 187 -5.10 -10.04 11.93
N ALA A 188 -3.80 -10.36 11.92
CA ALA A 188 -2.84 -9.70 11.04
C ALA A 188 -3.18 -9.91 9.55
N ASN A 189 -3.54 -11.14 9.16
CA ASN A 189 -3.98 -11.45 7.80
C ASN A 189 -5.23 -10.66 7.40
N PHE A 190 -6.18 -10.49 8.31
CA PHE A 190 -7.37 -9.67 8.08
C PHE A 190 -7.01 -8.19 7.85
N PHE A 191 -6.07 -7.64 8.61
CA PHE A 191 -5.58 -6.28 8.39
C PHE A 191 -4.76 -6.13 7.11
N LEU A 192 -3.92 -7.11 6.75
CA LEU A 192 -3.24 -7.14 5.45
C LEU A 192 -4.24 -7.16 4.29
N PHE A 193 -5.31 -7.94 4.42
CA PHE A 193 -6.40 -7.98 3.45
C PHE A 193 -7.05 -6.61 3.29
N LEU A 194 -7.41 -5.93 4.39
CA LEU A 194 -7.97 -4.58 4.32
C LEU A 194 -6.99 -3.52 3.79
N ALA A 195 -5.69 -3.69 4.03
CA ALA A 195 -4.66 -2.77 3.54
C ALA A 195 -4.46 -2.91 2.02
N PHE A 196 -4.28 -4.14 1.52
CA PHE A 196 -3.84 -4.39 0.15
C PHE A 196 -4.98 -4.75 -0.81
N ALA A 197 -6.03 -5.41 -0.33
CA ALA A 197 -7.17 -5.84 -1.14
C ALA A 197 -8.53 -5.49 -0.49
N PRO A 198 -8.78 -4.22 -0.08
CA PRO A 198 -10.04 -3.87 0.57
C PRO A 198 -11.25 -4.10 -0.36
N PRO A 199 -12.38 -4.60 0.17
CA PRO A 199 -13.60 -4.75 -0.59
C PRO A 199 -14.10 -3.40 -1.14
N ARG A 200 -14.76 -3.42 -2.31
CA ARG A 200 -15.26 -2.19 -2.96
C ARG A 200 -16.18 -1.37 -2.06
N PHE A 201 -17.04 -2.02 -1.28
CA PHE A 201 -17.96 -1.34 -0.35
C PHE A 201 -17.23 -0.65 0.81
N VAL A 202 -16.14 -1.26 1.31
CA VAL A 202 -15.29 -0.68 2.37
C VAL A 202 -14.61 0.58 1.85
N VAL A 203 -14.02 0.50 0.65
CA VAL A 203 -13.40 1.66 0.00
C VAL A 203 -14.43 2.76 -0.25
N ALA A 204 -15.63 2.42 -0.73
CA ALA A 204 -16.70 3.39 -0.93
C ALA A 204 -17.09 4.10 0.36
N ARG A 205 -17.23 3.36 1.48
CA ARG A 205 -17.51 3.95 2.80
C ARG A 205 -16.38 4.86 3.28
N TRP A 206 -15.13 4.46 3.09
CA TRP A 206 -13.96 5.27 3.45
C TRP A 206 -13.89 6.57 2.64
N ARG A 207 -14.17 6.48 1.33
CA ARG A 207 -14.25 7.65 0.44
C ARG A 207 -15.35 8.61 0.89
N ARG A 208 -16.55 8.12 1.16
CA ARG A 208 -17.68 8.96 1.63
C ARG A 208 -17.36 9.65 2.95
N ALA A 209 -16.78 8.93 3.90
CA ALA A 209 -16.39 9.52 5.18
C ALA A 209 -15.36 10.64 5.01
N HIS A 210 -14.36 10.43 4.13
CA HIS A 210 -13.36 11.46 3.84
C HIS A 210 -13.95 12.66 3.06
N GLN A 211 -14.83 12.40 2.10
CA GLN A 211 -15.54 13.46 1.37
C GLN A 211 -16.39 14.30 2.32
N ALA A 212 -17.09 13.68 3.27
CA ALA A 212 -17.88 14.40 4.26
C ALA A 212 -17.00 15.29 5.16
N SER A 213 -15.89 14.76 5.69
CA SER A 213 -14.95 15.57 6.50
C SER A 213 -14.31 16.70 5.69
N TYR A 214 -14.01 16.43 4.42
CA TYR A 214 -13.43 17.42 3.52
C TYR A 214 -14.42 18.55 3.21
N LEU A 215 -15.66 18.22 2.89
CA LEU A 215 -16.72 19.21 2.63
C LEU A 215 -17.04 20.05 3.87
N ALA A 216 -17.02 19.45 5.06
CA ALA A 216 -17.18 20.18 6.32
C ALA A 216 -16.05 21.20 6.53
N ALA A 217 -14.78 20.78 6.36
CA ALA A 217 -13.63 21.68 6.48
C ALA A 217 -13.63 22.80 5.42
N MET A 218 -14.16 22.54 4.23
CA MET A 218 -14.32 23.55 3.17
C MET A 218 -15.54 24.46 3.37
N ALA A 219 -16.49 24.10 4.23
CA ALA A 219 -17.63 24.97 4.53
C ALA A 219 -17.23 26.12 5.45
N GLU A 220 -16.20 25.94 6.28
CA GLU A 220 -15.72 26.91 7.26
C GLU A 220 -14.82 28.01 6.68
N ARG A 221 -14.35 27.86 5.44
CA ARG A 221 -13.49 28.84 4.77
C ARG A 221 -14.28 29.93 4.03
N GLU A 222 -13.69 31.12 3.93
CA GLU A 222 -14.29 32.23 3.20
C GLU A 222 -14.45 31.92 1.69
N PRO A 223 -15.50 32.44 1.02
CA PRO A 223 -15.75 32.16 -0.40
C PRO A 223 -14.57 32.51 -1.32
N GLU A 224 -13.87 33.61 -1.04
CA GLU A 224 -12.76 34.10 -1.85
C GLU A 224 -11.53 33.19 -1.70
N GLU A 225 -11.16 32.82 -0.47
CA GLU A 225 -10.08 31.88 -0.19
C GLU A 225 -10.36 30.50 -0.81
N ARG A 226 -11.61 30.04 -0.76
CA ARG A 226 -12.04 28.78 -1.40
C ARG A 226 -11.89 28.86 -2.92
N GLY A 227 -12.24 29.99 -3.54
CA GLY A 227 -12.09 30.18 -4.99
C GLY A 227 -10.62 30.15 -5.44
N LEU A 228 -9.73 30.77 -4.67
CA LEU A 228 -8.29 30.82 -4.98
C LEU A 228 -7.61 29.44 -4.85
N THR A 229 -7.99 28.66 -3.84
CA THR A 229 -7.37 27.37 -3.53
C THR A 229 -8.08 26.17 -4.16
N ALA A 230 -9.28 26.34 -4.72
CA ALA A 230 -10.13 25.27 -5.24
C ALA A 230 -9.42 24.26 -6.16
N ALA A 231 -8.58 24.73 -7.09
CA ALA A 231 -7.88 23.84 -8.02
C ALA A 231 -6.89 22.91 -7.30
N GLN A 232 -6.16 23.45 -6.32
CA GLN A 232 -5.20 22.70 -5.52
C GLN A 232 -5.90 21.73 -4.57
N ASP A 233 -6.97 22.21 -3.96
CA ASP A 233 -7.89 21.46 -3.11
C ASP A 233 -8.50 20.26 -3.83
N LEU A 234 -8.94 20.44 -5.08
CA LEU A 234 -9.44 19.36 -5.95
C LEU A 234 -8.34 18.36 -6.34
N LEU A 235 -7.13 18.84 -6.63
CA LEU A 235 -5.98 17.99 -6.91
C LEU A 235 -5.67 17.09 -5.71
N ASP A 236 -5.64 17.66 -4.51
CA ASP A 236 -5.36 16.93 -3.28
C ASP A 236 -6.50 15.96 -2.92
N ALA A 237 -7.76 16.37 -3.09
CA ALA A 237 -8.91 15.47 -2.94
C ALA A 237 -8.87 14.28 -3.91
N ALA A 238 -8.52 14.52 -5.18
CA ALA A 238 -8.39 13.49 -6.20
C ALA A 238 -7.21 12.55 -5.90
N ARG A 239 -6.06 13.08 -5.45
CA ARG A 239 -4.91 12.29 -4.98
C ARG A 239 -5.32 11.34 -3.86
N ARG A 240 -6.09 11.84 -2.88
CA ARG A 240 -6.51 11.09 -1.68
C ARG A 240 -7.60 10.06 -1.95
N CYS A 241 -8.48 10.31 -2.94
CA CYS A 241 -9.66 9.47 -3.19
C CYS A 241 -9.47 8.44 -4.32
N VAL A 242 -8.85 8.85 -5.43
CA VAL A 242 -8.75 8.03 -6.65
C VAL A 242 -7.39 7.36 -6.73
N GLY A 243 -6.31 8.13 -6.52
CA GLY A 243 -4.93 7.68 -6.75
C GLY A 243 -4.64 7.42 -8.24
N GLY A 244 -3.51 7.90 -8.75
CA GLY A 244 -3.16 7.78 -10.17
C GLY A 244 -1.74 8.26 -10.47
N GLY A 245 -1.19 7.84 -11.61
CA GLY A 245 0.14 8.26 -12.06
C GLY A 245 0.22 9.76 -12.38
N LEU A 246 -0.87 10.33 -12.91
CA LEU A 246 -1.03 11.77 -13.14
C LEU A 246 -2.44 12.20 -12.75
N ILE A 247 -2.56 13.34 -12.07
CA ILE A 247 -3.84 13.98 -11.75
C ILE A 247 -3.79 15.42 -12.22
N VAL A 248 -4.81 15.83 -12.97
CA VAL A 248 -4.89 17.13 -13.62
C VAL A 248 -6.23 17.77 -13.27
N VAL A 249 -6.19 19.01 -12.80
CA VAL A 249 -7.36 19.87 -12.64
C VAL A 249 -7.25 21.00 -13.64
N ALA A 250 -8.16 21.03 -14.59
CA ALA A 250 -8.19 22.04 -15.64
C ALA A 250 -9.50 22.83 -15.59
N ARG A 251 -9.43 24.10 -15.99
CA ARG A 251 -10.60 24.98 -16.13
C ARG A 251 -10.55 25.70 -17.47
N PRO A 252 -11.70 26.17 -18.00
CA PRO A 252 -11.72 27.00 -19.20
C PRO A 252 -10.79 28.21 -19.06
N ARG A 253 -10.08 28.56 -20.14
CA ARG A 253 -9.21 29.74 -20.15
C ARG A 253 -10.01 31.01 -19.85
N MET A 254 -11.19 31.10 -20.45
CA MET A 254 -12.25 32.08 -20.22
C MET A 254 -13.60 31.36 -20.29
N ASP A 255 -14.65 31.97 -19.75
CA ASP A 255 -15.99 31.40 -19.83
C ASP A 255 -16.40 31.17 -21.29
N GLY A 256 -16.93 29.97 -21.58
CA GLY A 256 -17.27 29.55 -22.95
C GLY A 256 -16.09 29.16 -23.84
N SER A 257 -14.84 29.17 -23.35
CA SER A 257 -13.70 28.73 -24.13
C SER A 257 -13.61 27.20 -24.23
N GLU A 258 -13.43 26.69 -25.45
CA GLU A 258 -13.12 25.27 -25.72
C GLU A 258 -11.70 24.86 -25.26
N ARG A 259 -10.86 25.84 -24.90
CA ARG A 259 -9.52 25.60 -24.39
C ARG A 259 -9.52 25.54 -22.87
N LEU A 260 -9.11 24.39 -22.36
CA LEU A 260 -8.88 24.16 -20.94
C LEU A 260 -7.42 24.48 -20.60
N VAL A 261 -7.20 25.09 -19.44
CA VAL A 261 -5.89 25.40 -18.87
C VAL A 261 -5.72 24.59 -17.60
N ILE A 262 -4.59 23.90 -17.47
CA ILE A 262 -4.22 23.17 -16.26
C ILE A 262 -3.93 24.17 -15.15
N ARG A 263 -4.73 24.11 -14.07
CA ARG A 263 -4.57 24.98 -12.89
C ARG A 263 -3.84 24.30 -11.76
N ALA A 264 -4.02 23.00 -11.59
CA ALA A 264 -3.28 22.21 -10.64
C ALA A 264 -2.97 20.84 -11.26
N CYS A 265 -1.76 20.35 -11.04
CA CYS A 265 -1.32 19.07 -11.56
C CYS A 265 -0.41 18.36 -10.55
N SER A 266 -0.39 17.03 -10.59
CA SER A 266 0.59 16.28 -9.82
C SER A 266 2.02 16.53 -10.26
N GLU A 267 2.23 16.90 -11.53
CA GLU A 267 3.52 17.39 -12.05
C GLU A 267 3.48 18.88 -12.31
N ARG A 268 4.36 19.61 -11.61
CA ARG A 268 4.38 21.09 -11.63
C ARG A 268 4.68 21.66 -13.01
N GLU A 269 5.46 20.97 -13.84
CA GLU A 269 5.83 21.39 -15.19
C GLU A 269 4.65 21.46 -16.16
N LEU A 270 3.55 20.76 -15.85
CA LEU A 270 2.34 20.76 -16.67
C LEU A 270 1.36 21.88 -16.31
N VAL A 271 1.59 22.57 -15.18
CA VAL A 271 0.71 23.66 -14.74
C VAL A 271 0.84 24.85 -15.69
N GLY A 272 -0.30 25.40 -16.13
CA GLY A 272 -0.35 26.51 -17.10
C GLY A 272 -0.47 26.06 -18.56
N ASN A 273 -0.20 24.78 -18.87
CA ASN A 273 -0.40 24.26 -20.22
C ASN A 273 -1.89 24.30 -20.59
N SER A 274 -2.17 24.66 -21.84
CA SER A 274 -3.52 24.68 -22.40
C SER A 274 -3.71 23.62 -23.46
N PHE A 275 -4.89 23.02 -23.50
CA PHE A 275 -5.26 22.02 -24.49
C PHE A 275 -6.71 22.23 -24.94
N VAL A 276 -7.03 21.71 -26.12
CA VAL A 276 -8.39 21.74 -26.66
C VAL A 276 -9.18 20.58 -26.04
N CYS A 277 -10.44 20.84 -25.72
CA CYS A 277 -11.36 19.83 -25.20
C CYS A 277 -11.84 18.95 -26.35
N ASP A 278 -11.17 17.83 -26.59
CA ASP A 278 -11.52 16.89 -27.68
C ASP A 278 -12.02 15.54 -27.14
N ASP A 279 -12.79 14.84 -27.97
CA ASP A 279 -13.20 13.44 -27.79
C ASP A 279 -13.82 13.11 -26.42
N LEU A 280 -13.10 12.34 -25.58
CA LEU A 280 -13.53 11.99 -24.22
C LEU A 280 -13.69 13.23 -23.33
N LEU A 281 -12.82 14.23 -23.49
CA LEU A 281 -12.88 15.45 -22.69
C LEU A 281 -14.08 16.31 -23.10
N ALA A 282 -14.31 16.47 -24.41
CA ALA A 282 -15.48 17.17 -24.95
C ALA A 282 -16.78 16.56 -24.41
N ARG A 283 -16.94 15.24 -24.54
CA ARG A 283 -18.14 14.53 -24.03
C ARG A 283 -18.40 14.77 -22.55
N VAL A 284 -17.35 14.74 -21.73
CA VAL A 284 -17.50 14.94 -20.27
C VAL A 284 -17.80 16.40 -19.95
N TYR A 285 -17.15 17.32 -20.66
CA TYR A 285 -17.34 18.76 -20.49
C TYR A 285 -18.76 19.19 -20.90
N ASP A 286 -19.24 18.75 -22.05
CA ASP A 286 -20.53 19.13 -22.64
C ASP A 286 -21.70 18.49 -21.90
N HIS A 287 -21.64 17.16 -21.69
CA HIS A 287 -22.75 16.41 -21.10
C HIS A 287 -22.74 16.38 -19.57
N ALA A 288 -21.67 16.87 -18.93
CA ALA A 288 -21.51 16.83 -17.48
C ALA A 288 -21.62 15.43 -16.86
N VAL A 289 -21.29 14.38 -17.61
CA VAL A 289 -21.28 13.00 -17.13
C VAL A 289 -19.84 12.52 -16.98
N PRO A 290 -19.43 11.95 -15.83
CA PRO A 290 -18.10 11.38 -15.68
C PRO A 290 -17.91 10.20 -16.64
N ALA A 291 -16.74 10.13 -17.28
CA ALA A 291 -16.40 9.06 -18.21
C ALA A 291 -14.99 8.53 -17.95
N SER A 292 -14.76 7.29 -18.39
CA SER A 292 -13.44 6.67 -18.38
C SER A 292 -13.13 6.10 -19.74
N GLY A 293 -11.88 6.26 -20.19
CA GLY A 293 -11.42 5.79 -21.49
C GLY A 293 -9.93 5.50 -21.48
N ARG A 294 -9.38 5.20 -22.65
CA ARG A 294 -7.93 5.11 -22.85
C ARG A 294 -7.36 6.52 -22.94
N ALA A 295 -6.07 6.67 -22.63
CA ALA A 295 -5.38 7.95 -22.78
C ALA A 295 -5.50 8.51 -24.21
N GLN A 296 -5.45 7.65 -25.22
CA GLN A 296 -5.60 8.00 -26.63
C GLN A 296 -6.97 8.63 -26.96
N ASP A 297 -8.00 8.37 -26.15
CA ASP A 297 -9.34 8.91 -26.36
C ASP A 297 -9.45 10.38 -25.89
N CYS A 298 -8.37 10.98 -25.40
CA CYS A 298 -8.30 12.38 -24.95
C CYS A 298 -7.67 13.30 -26.01
N GLY A 299 -7.73 12.93 -27.30
CA GLY A 299 -7.19 13.72 -28.40
C GLY A 299 -5.69 14.02 -28.27
N PRO A 300 -5.23 15.24 -28.56
CA PRO A 300 -3.81 15.62 -28.53
C PRO A 300 -3.13 15.40 -27.16
N LEU A 301 -3.89 15.61 -26.08
CA LEU A 301 -3.44 15.40 -24.70
C LEU A 301 -3.16 13.93 -24.41
N GLY A 302 -3.77 13.02 -25.18
CA GLY A 302 -3.64 11.58 -24.98
C GLY A 302 -2.22 11.05 -25.10
N SER A 303 -1.41 11.66 -25.98
CA SER A 303 0.01 11.31 -26.14
C SER A 303 0.84 11.64 -24.90
N LEU A 304 0.51 12.73 -24.22
CA LEU A 304 1.13 13.15 -22.96
C LEU A 304 0.65 12.27 -21.81
N LEU A 305 -0.66 12.03 -21.71
CA LEU A 305 -1.25 11.17 -20.67
C LEU A 305 -0.79 9.71 -20.79
N ALA A 306 -0.55 9.21 -22.00
CA ALA A 306 -0.10 7.84 -22.24
C ALA A 306 1.26 7.53 -21.57
N ARG A 307 2.09 8.55 -21.31
CA ARG A 307 3.36 8.40 -20.56
C ARG A 307 3.12 8.06 -19.09
N TYR A 308 2.01 8.51 -18.52
CA TYR A 308 1.67 8.36 -17.10
C TYR A 308 0.64 7.26 -16.83
N GLY A 309 -0.10 6.82 -17.85
CA GLY A 309 -1.08 5.74 -17.70
C GLY A 309 -1.84 5.43 -18.98
N ARG A 310 -2.35 4.19 -19.09
CA ARG A 310 -3.13 3.74 -20.25
C ARG A 310 -4.61 4.13 -20.19
N PHE A 311 -5.13 4.39 -19.01
CA PHE A 311 -6.54 4.71 -18.76
C PHE A 311 -6.68 6.04 -18.04
N VAL A 312 -7.69 6.80 -18.43
CA VAL A 312 -8.00 8.12 -17.89
C VAL A 312 -9.43 8.09 -17.34
N LEU A 313 -9.61 8.71 -16.18
CA LEU A 313 -10.91 8.97 -15.60
C LEU A 313 -11.11 10.48 -15.57
N VAL A 314 -12.16 10.95 -16.23
CA VAL A 314 -12.48 12.37 -16.36
C VAL A 314 -13.81 12.59 -15.66
N ALA A 315 -13.85 13.55 -14.74
CA ALA A 315 -15.05 13.93 -14.01
C ALA A 315 -15.29 15.43 -14.20
N PRO A 316 -16.51 15.84 -14.59
CA PRO A 316 -16.84 17.25 -14.72
C PRO A 316 -17.08 17.85 -13.34
N ILE A 317 -16.68 19.10 -13.16
CA ILE A 317 -16.94 19.87 -11.95
C ILE A 317 -17.77 21.08 -12.37
N ARG A 318 -19.06 21.04 -12.06
CA ARG A 318 -19.97 22.17 -12.25
C ARG A 318 -20.44 22.64 -10.87
N ALA A 319 -20.23 23.93 -10.58
CA ALA A 319 -20.93 24.58 -9.49
C ALA A 319 -22.30 25.00 -10.05
N SER A 320 -23.39 24.41 -9.55
CA SER A 320 -24.70 25.03 -9.80
C SER A 320 -24.77 26.28 -8.94
N ALA A 321 -24.55 27.45 -9.52
CA ALA A 321 -25.08 28.65 -8.92
C ALA A 321 -26.60 28.49 -8.93
N ARG A 322 -27.22 28.36 -7.75
CA ARG A 322 -28.65 28.65 -7.63
C ARG A 322 -28.78 30.14 -7.91
N THR A 323 -29.17 30.49 -9.13
CA THR A 323 -29.85 31.74 -9.41
C THR A 323 -31.24 31.70 -8.79
#